data_AF-A0A0J5FXK7-F1
#
_entry.id   AF-A0A0J5FXK7-F1
#
_cell.length_a   1.000
_cell.length_b   1.000
_cell.length_c   1.000
_cell.angle_alpha   90.00
_cell.angle_beta   90.00
_cell.angle_gamma   90.00
#
_symmetry.space_group_name_H-M   'P 1'
#
loop_
_entity.id
_entity.type
_entity.pdbx_description
1 polymer ?
#
loop_
_entity_poly.entity_id
_entity_poly.type
_entity_poly.pdbx_seq_one_letter_code
_entity_poly.pdbx_strand_id
1 'polypeptide(L)'
;MSINYLQPEDLAALRRFKATSDDGEGYDVSREIMHRLAELGVVCYHRHGIYSITWFGMYVLDQANNDLCPPFRTESDRIRELNNRLNILGF
;
A
#
# COMPACT_ATOMS: atom_id res chain seq x y z
N MET A 1 -0.52 15.74 13.91
CA MET A 1 0.73 15.90 13.13
C MET A 1 0.63 14.94 11.95
N SER A 2 0.50 15.44 10.72
CA SER A 2 0.51 14.55 9.54
C SER A 2 1.97 14.24 9.21
N ILE A 3 2.37 12.98 9.32
CA ILE A 3 3.73 12.56 9.00
C ILE A 3 3.77 12.33 7.48
N ASN A 4 4.48 13.18 6.76
CA ASN A 4 4.72 13.01 5.33
C ASN A 4 5.96 12.13 5.12
N TYR A 5 5.73 10.87 4.76
CA TYR A 5 6.79 9.88 4.51
C TYR A 5 7.40 10.00 3.10
N LEU A 6 6.75 10.75 2.20
CA LEU A 6 7.16 10.97 0.81
C LEU A 6 7.16 12.47 0.47
N GLN A 7 7.98 12.86 -0.50
CA GLN A 7 7.83 14.18 -1.12
C GLN A 7 6.51 14.23 -1.92
N PRO A 8 5.93 15.43 -2.13
CA PRO A 8 4.64 15.57 -2.81
C PRO A 8 4.61 14.93 -4.21
N GLU A 9 5.72 15.04 -4.94
CA GLU A 9 5.90 14.48 -6.28
C GLU A 9 5.90 12.95 -6.25
N ASP A 10 6.59 12.34 -5.29
CA ASP A 10 6.64 10.88 -5.11
C ASP A 10 5.26 10.34 -4.70
N LEU A 11 4.55 11.06 -3.82
CA LEU A 11 3.19 10.68 -3.42
C LEU A 11 2.22 10.76 -4.62
N ALA A 12 2.33 11.80 -5.45
CA ALA A 12 1.52 11.95 -6.64
C ALA A 12 1.80 10.83 -7.66
N ALA A 13 3.08 10.48 -7.84
CA ALA A 13 3.48 9.36 -8.69
C ALA A 13 2.95 8.01 -8.17
N LEU A 14 3.04 7.76 -6.86
CA LEU A 14 2.49 6.55 -6.24
C LEU A 14 0.97 6.45 -6.41
N ARG A 15 0.25 7.57 -6.34
CA ARG A 15 -1.20 7.63 -6.61
C ARG A 15 -1.53 7.32 -8.07
N ARG A 16 -0.79 7.89 -9.02
CA ARG A 16 -0.96 7.59 -10.46
C ARG A 16 -0.66 6.13 -10.77
N PHE A 17 0.39 5.60 -10.16
CA PHE A 17 0.73 4.18 -10.27
C PHE A 17 -0.42 3.30 -9.77
N LYS A 18 -0.98 3.55 -8.57
CA LYS A 18 -2.15 2.82 -8.05
C LYS A 18 -3.35 2.88 -9.00
N ALA A 19 -3.60 4.04 -9.62
CA ALA A 19 -4.73 4.22 -10.51
C ALA A 19 -4.57 3.48 -11.85
N THR A 20 -3.33 3.33 -12.33
CA THR A 20 -3.04 2.75 -13.67
C THR A 20 -2.58 1.30 -13.61
N SER A 21 -2.16 0.81 -12.45
CA SER A 21 -1.67 -0.57 -12.30
C SER A 21 -2.74 -1.65 -12.52
N ASP A 22 -4.02 -1.29 -12.44
CA ASP A 22 -5.15 -2.23 -12.58
C ASP A 22 -5.61 -2.40 -14.04
N ASP A 23 -5.29 -1.43 -14.92
CA ASP A 23 -5.86 -1.34 -16.28
C ASP A 23 -5.12 -2.20 -17.31
N GLY A 24 -3.96 -2.77 -16.97
CA GLY A 24 -3.19 -3.64 -17.86
C GLY A 24 -2.46 -2.94 -19.02
N GLU A 25 -2.69 -1.64 -19.23
CA GLU A 25 -2.12 -0.81 -20.31
C GLU A 25 -0.73 -0.22 -19.99
N GLY A 26 -0.11 -0.66 -18.89
CA GLY A 26 1.15 -0.11 -18.40
C GLY A 26 0.97 1.11 -17.49
N TYR A 27 2.08 1.63 -16.97
CA TYR A 27 2.05 2.66 -15.93
C TYR A 27 2.08 4.07 -16.53
N ASP A 28 1.21 4.96 -16.06
CA ASP A 28 1.28 6.40 -16.36
C ASP A 28 2.35 7.11 -15.50
N VAL A 29 3.50 6.43 -15.32
CA VAL A 29 4.62 6.86 -14.50
C VAL A 29 5.91 6.44 -15.20
N SER A 30 6.86 7.37 -15.34
CA SER A 30 8.12 7.08 -16.01
C SER A 30 8.94 6.04 -15.25
N ARG A 31 9.77 5.30 -15.98
CA ARG A 31 10.62 4.25 -15.40
C ARG A 31 11.55 4.77 -14.30
N GLU A 32 12.10 5.97 -14.47
CA GLU A 32 12.97 6.62 -13.47
C GLU A 32 12.24 6.87 -12.15
N ILE A 33 11.00 7.34 -12.23
CA ILE A 33 10.15 7.56 -11.05
C ILE A 33 9.78 6.22 -10.41
N MET A 34 9.48 5.18 -11.19
CA MET A 34 9.21 3.84 -10.65
C MET A 34 10.40 3.24 -9.90
N HIS A 35 11.62 3.42 -10.41
CA HIS A 35 12.84 3.03 -9.69
C HIS A 35 12.99 3.78 -8.37
N ARG A 36 12.80 5.10 -8.39
CA ARG A 36 12.85 5.93 -7.19
C ARG A 36 11.81 5.50 -6.14
N LEU A 37 10.58 5.22 -6.55
CA LEU A 37 9.55 4.69 -5.66
C LEU A 37 9.95 3.33 -5.04
N ALA A 38 10.70 2.51 -5.79
CA ALA A 38 11.20 1.24 -5.29
C ALA A 38 12.33 1.43 -4.26
N GLU A 39 13.22 2.39 -4.48
CA GLU A 39 14.26 2.78 -3.51
C GLU A 39 13.67 3.32 -2.21
N LEU A 40 12.53 4.03 -2.30
CA LEU A 40 11.77 4.52 -1.14
C LEU A 40 10.97 3.41 -0.43
N GLY A 41 10.94 2.18 -0.98
CA GLY A 41 10.28 1.02 -0.38
C GLY A 41 8.74 1.01 -0.49
N VAL A 42 8.15 1.97 -1.22
CA VAL A 42 6.69 2.06 -1.41
C VAL A 42 6.18 1.20 -2.56
N VAL A 43 7.06 0.83 -3.49
CA VAL A 43 6.80 -0.20 -4.51
C VAL A 43 7.91 -1.23 -4.52
N CYS A 44 7.62 -2.41 -5.06
CA CYS A 44 8.58 -3.49 -5.25
C CYS A 44 8.72 -3.77 -6.73
N TYR A 45 9.96 -3.82 -7.22
CA TYR A 45 10.28 -4.25 -8.56
C TYR A 45 10.24 -5.78 -8.66
N HIS A 46 9.49 -6.29 -9.62
CA HIS A 46 9.46 -7.69 -10.03
C HIS A 46 10.20 -7.89 -11.35
N ARG A 47 10.20 -9.12 -11.87
CA ARG A 47 10.78 -9.39 -13.20
C ARG A 47 9.95 -8.73 -14.31
N HIS A 48 10.59 -8.50 -15.46
CA HIS A 48 9.99 -7.98 -16.70
C HIS A 48 9.43 -6.55 -16.62
N GLY A 49 9.97 -5.68 -15.77
CA GLY A 49 9.49 -4.28 -15.73
C GLY A 49 8.22 -4.07 -14.92
N ILE A 50 7.74 -5.12 -14.24
CA ILE A 50 6.51 -5.11 -13.46
C ILE A 50 6.82 -4.63 -12.05
N TYR A 51 5.95 -3.82 -11.49
CA TYR A 51 6.02 -3.34 -10.11
C TYR A 51 4.73 -3.68 -9.36
N SER A 52 4.81 -3.79 -8.05
CA SER A 52 3.64 -3.86 -7.16
C SER A 52 3.79 -2.87 -6.02
N ILE A 53 2.69 -2.30 -5.52
CA ILE A 53 2.72 -1.46 -4.31
C ILE A 53 3.02 -2.35 -3.11
N THR A 54 3.92 -1.92 -2.22
CA THR A 54 4.20 -2.64 -0.97
C THR A 54 3.13 -2.35 0.07
N TRP A 55 3.09 -3.13 1.15
CA TRP A 55 2.26 -2.80 2.30
C TRP A 55 2.56 -1.42 2.88
N PHE A 56 3.84 -1.02 2.88
CA PHE A 56 4.24 0.33 3.29
C PHE A 56 3.72 1.39 2.31
N GLY A 57 3.81 1.17 1.00
CA GLY A 57 3.22 2.07 0.01
C GLY A 57 1.71 2.22 0.16
N MET A 58 0.99 1.13 0.44
CA MET A 58 -0.45 1.18 0.73
C MET A 58 -0.73 1.99 2.00
N TYR A 59 0.05 1.80 3.07
CA TYR A 59 -0.09 2.60 4.29
C TYR A 59 0.15 4.09 4.06
N VAL A 60 1.17 4.45 3.26
CA VAL A 60 1.44 5.85 2.91
C VAL A 60 0.29 6.46 2.09
N LEU A 61 -0.32 5.68 1.19
CA LEU A 61 -1.51 6.11 0.44
C LEU A 61 -2.74 6.28 1.34
N ASP A 62 -2.92 5.37 2.30
CA ASP A 62 -4.07 5.31 3.19
C ASP A 62 -4.06 6.40 4.28
N GLN A 63 -2.88 6.68 4.87
CA GLN A 63 -2.72 7.82 5.77
C GLN A 63 -3.01 9.16 5.08
N ALA A 64 -2.73 9.27 3.79
CA ALA A 64 -3.11 10.44 3.02
C ALA A 64 -4.64 10.57 2.80
N ASN A 65 -5.42 9.51 3.08
CA ASN A 65 -6.88 9.47 3.02
C ASN A 65 -7.57 9.45 4.40
N ASN A 66 -6.81 9.49 5.52
CA ASN A 66 -7.32 9.69 6.88
C ASN A 66 -8.26 8.58 7.43
N ASP A 67 -8.30 7.40 6.80
CA ASP A 67 -9.18 6.27 7.16
C ASP A 67 -8.39 5.20 7.95
N LEU A 68 -8.16 5.41 9.24
CA LEU A 68 -7.27 4.54 10.01
C LEU A 68 -7.91 3.19 10.39
N CYS A 69 -7.47 2.12 9.72
CA CYS A 69 -7.28 0.81 10.34
C CYS A 69 -5.78 0.50 10.34
N PRO A 70 -5.15 0.12 11.48
CA PRO A 70 -3.72 -0.21 11.47
C PRO A 70 -3.47 -1.36 10.48
N PRO A 71 -2.57 -1.18 9.48
CA PRO A 71 -2.51 -2.04 8.29
C PRO A 71 -1.95 -3.44 8.59
N PHE A 72 -1.27 -3.60 9.73
CA PHE A 72 -0.63 -4.84 10.11
C PHE A 72 -1.44 -5.51 11.21
N ARG A 73 -2.22 -6.50 10.81
CA ARG A 73 -2.75 -7.51 11.72
C ARG A 73 -1.75 -8.66 11.74
N THR A 74 -1.26 -8.98 12.93
CA THR A 74 -0.56 -10.25 13.17
C THR A 74 -1.53 -11.41 13.01
N GLU A 75 -1.01 -12.63 12.87
CA GLU A 75 -1.85 -13.83 12.95
C GLU A 75 -2.62 -13.88 14.28
N SER A 76 -2.01 -13.40 15.36
CA SER A 76 -2.67 -13.26 16.65
C SER A 76 -3.87 -12.30 16.62
N ASP A 77 -3.80 -11.21 15.86
CA ASP A 77 -4.93 -10.30 15.66
C ASP A 77 -6.08 -10.98 14.89
N ARG A 78 -5.76 -11.79 13.88
CA ARG A 78 -6.75 -12.57 13.12
C ARG A 78 -7.43 -13.63 13.98
N ILE A 79 -6.64 -14.41 14.72
CA ILE A 79 -7.12 -15.44 15.64
C ILE A 79 -8.01 -14.81 16.72
N ARG A 80 -7.61 -13.65 17.27
CA ARG A 80 -8.40 -12.93 18.28
C ARG A 80 -9.75 -12.46 17.72
N GLU A 81 -9.79 -11.93 16.49
CA GLU A 81 -11.03 -11.52 15.84
C GLU A 81 -11.95 -12.72 15.56
N LEU A 82 -11.39 -13.84 15.09
CA LEU A 82 -12.15 -15.07 14.83
C LEU A 82 -12.79 -15.61 16.11
N ASN A 83 -12.01 -15.69 17.19
CA ASN A 83 -12.49 -16.15 18.49
C ASN A 83 -13.58 -15.21 19.05
N ASN A 84 -13.41 -13.90 18.90
CA ASN A 84 -14.42 -12.94 19.32
C ASN A 84 -15.72 -13.13 18.52
N ARG A 85 -15.65 -13.36 17.20
CA ARG A 85 -16.82 -13.65 16.37
C ARG A 85 -17.51 -14.96 16.75
N LEU A 86 -16.74 -16.01 17.05
CA LEU A 86 -17.28 -17.31 17.49
C LEU A 86 -17.94 -17.23 18.87
N ASN A 87 -17.35 -16.48 19.81
CA ASN A 87 -17.95 -16.23 21.12
C ASN A 87 -19.27 -15.44 21.03
N ILE A 88 -19.39 -14.52 20.09
CA ILE A 88 -20.65 -13.78 19.84
C ILE A 88 -21.71 -14.70 19.22
N LEU A 89 -21.30 -15.78 18.56
CA LEU A 89 -22.18 -16.79 17.95
C LEU A 89 -22.50 -17.97 18.89
N GLY A 90 -21.95 -18.01 20.10
CA GLY A 90 -22.33 -18.96 21.15
C GLY A 90 -21.88 -20.42 20.94
N PHE A 91 -20.76 -20.64 20.24
CA PHE A 91 -20.11 -21.95 20.12
C PHE A 91 -19.00 -22.14 21.15
#